data_AF-S9UHL8-F1
#
_entry.id   AF-S9UHL8-F1
#
_cell.length_a   1.000
_cell.length_b   1.000
_cell.length_c   1.000
_cell.angle_alpha   90.00
_cell.angle_beta   90.00
_cell.angle_gamma   90.00
#
_symmetry.space_group_name_H-M   'P 1'
#
loop_
_entity.id
_entity.type
_entity.pdbx_description
1 polymer ?
#
loop_
_entity_poly.entity_id
_entity_poly.type
_entity_poly.pdbx_seq_one_letter_code
_entity_poly.pdbx_strand_id
1 'polypeptide(L)'
;MARKELGNEGDKEEAVRQKVEACMRQSIAFGDDLNDKSMLVNVGRGFVMANANPKLKQETAQAPFQNQLEVIGNNADDSVCRKIRELFDLSERA
;
A
#
# COMPACT_ATOMS: atom_id res chain seq x y z
N MET A 1 -47.66 0.70 14.00
CA MET A 1 -46.95 1.29 12.85
C MET A 1 -45.48 1.49 13.21
N ALA A 2 -44.61 1.32 12.22
CA ALA A 2 -43.17 1.09 12.23
C ALA A 2 -42.32 1.69 13.38
N ARG A 3 -41.50 0.85 14.02
CA ARG A 3 -40.27 1.28 14.71
C ARG A 3 -39.29 1.78 13.65
N LYS A 4 -38.88 3.04 13.73
CA LYS A 4 -37.78 3.59 12.95
C LYS A 4 -36.48 3.04 13.54
N GLU A 5 -35.82 2.13 12.85
CA GLU A 5 -34.45 1.73 13.20
C GLU A 5 -33.54 2.93 12.93
N LEU A 6 -33.23 3.67 14.00
CA LEU A 6 -32.19 4.68 14.00
C LEU A 6 -30.85 3.92 14.05
N GLY A 7 -30.28 3.59 12.89
CA GLY A 7 -28.89 3.15 12.83
C GLY A 7 -28.00 4.20 13.50
N ASN A 8 -27.25 3.79 14.53
CA ASN A 8 -26.51 4.71 15.38
C ASN A 8 -25.33 5.31 14.58
N GLU A 9 -24.98 6.56 14.85
CA GLU A 9 -23.92 7.29 14.12
C GLU A 9 -22.57 6.59 14.23
N GLY A 10 -22.30 5.93 15.36
CA GLY A 10 -21.12 5.09 15.57
C GLY A 10 -21.03 3.86 14.66
N ASP A 11 -22.16 3.29 14.22
CA ASP A 11 -22.15 2.15 13.28
C ASP A 11 -21.68 2.60 11.89
N LYS A 12 -21.94 3.87 11.53
CA LYS A 12 -21.51 4.43 10.24
C LYS A 12 -20.03 4.74 10.23
N GLU A 13 -19.50 5.31 11.30
CA GLU A 13 -18.06 5.61 11.44
C GLU A 13 -17.23 4.33 11.39
N GLU A 14 -17.66 3.29 12.10
CA GLU A 14 -16.98 2.00 12.09
C GLU A 14 -17.06 1.33 10.70
N ALA A 15 -18.22 1.38 10.03
CA ALA A 15 -18.35 0.87 8.66
C ALA A 15 -17.42 1.61 7.67
N VAL A 16 -17.27 2.93 7.82
CA VAL A 16 -16.33 3.74 7.03
C VAL A 16 -14.90 3.29 7.29
N ARG A 17 -14.52 3.14 8.57
CA ARG A 17 -13.18 2.70 8.96
C ARG A 17 -12.85 1.32 8.40
N GLN A 18 -13.74 0.36 8.54
CA GLN A 18 -13.57 -0.99 7.99
C GLN A 18 -13.42 -0.97 6.46
N LYS A 19 -14.18 -0.11 5.77
CA LYS A 19 -14.05 0.06 4.32
C LYS A 19 -12.71 0.67 3.93
N VAL A 20 -12.22 1.67 4.66
CA VAL A 20 -10.89 2.26 4.44
C VAL A 20 -9.80 1.21 4.64
N GLU A 21 -9.85 0.45 5.73
CA GLU A 21 -8.89 -0.63 5.99
C GLU A 21 -8.93 -1.70 4.89
N ALA A 22 -10.12 -2.07 4.41
CA ALA A 22 -10.27 -3.01 3.31
C ALA A 22 -9.68 -2.46 2.00
N CYS A 23 -9.90 -1.18 1.68
CA CYS A 23 -9.27 -0.53 0.54
C CYS A 23 -7.75 -0.51 0.67
N MET A 24 -7.20 -0.14 1.84
CA MET A 24 -5.75 -0.11 2.08
C MET A 24 -5.11 -1.49 1.85
N ARG A 25 -5.76 -2.57 2.30
CA ARG A 25 -5.32 -3.95 2.05
C ARG A 25 -5.37 -4.37 0.58
N GLN A 26 -6.16 -3.70 -0.25
CA GLN A 26 -6.22 -3.92 -1.71
C GLN A 26 -5.33 -2.94 -2.49
N SER A 27 -4.76 -1.95 -1.83
CA SER A 27 -3.88 -0.96 -2.43
C SER A 27 -2.44 -1.47 -2.55
N ILE A 28 -1.73 -0.87 -3.50
CA ILE A 28 -0.27 -0.97 -3.63
C ILE A 28 0.34 0.42 -3.40
N ALA A 29 1.57 0.47 -2.88
CA ALA A 29 2.31 1.72 -2.70
C ALA A 29 3.77 1.58 -3.10
N PHE A 30 4.35 2.69 -3.57
CA PHE A 30 5.76 2.80 -3.98
C PHE A 30 6.39 3.97 -3.23
N GLY A 31 7.66 3.84 -2.85
CA GLY A 31 8.37 4.89 -2.13
C GLY A 31 9.87 4.66 -2.04
N ASP A 32 10.60 5.70 -1.67
CA ASP A 32 12.06 5.71 -1.64
C ASP A 32 12.66 6.45 -0.44
N ASP A 33 11.88 7.22 0.32
CA ASP A 33 12.37 7.95 1.48
C ASP A 33 11.52 7.74 2.75
N LEU A 34 12.01 8.22 3.89
CA LEU A 34 11.45 7.92 5.21
C LEU A 34 10.01 8.41 5.41
N ASN A 35 9.60 9.46 4.68
CA ASN A 35 8.22 9.95 4.67
C ASN A 35 7.24 8.92 4.10
N ASP A 36 7.71 7.99 3.26
CA ASP A 36 6.86 6.98 2.62
C ASP A 36 6.62 5.76 3.53
N LYS A 37 7.41 5.61 4.60
CA LYS A 37 7.40 4.43 5.48
C LYS A 37 5.99 4.06 5.95
N SER A 38 5.24 5.04 6.47
CA SER A 38 3.91 4.78 7.03
C SER A 38 2.93 4.31 5.96
N MET A 39 3.02 4.84 4.75
CA MET A 39 2.20 4.39 3.62
C MET A 39 2.60 2.96 3.21
N LEU A 40 3.89 2.71 3.03
CA LEU A 40 4.43 1.44 2.52
C LEU A 40 4.06 0.24 3.39
N VAL A 41 4.06 0.39 4.72
CA VAL A 41 3.78 -0.72 5.65
C VAL A 41 2.29 -0.94 5.93
N ASN A 42 1.42 -0.02 5.51
CA ASN A 42 -0.02 -0.07 5.81
C ASN A 42 -0.88 -0.51 4.62
N VAL A 43 -0.31 -0.58 3.41
CA VAL A 43 -0.99 -1.10 2.22
C VAL A 43 -0.85 -2.61 2.11
N GLY A 44 -1.67 -3.23 1.27
CA GLY A 44 -1.58 -4.67 0.99
C GLY A 44 -0.24 -5.11 0.38
N ARG A 45 0.36 -4.26 -0.46
CA ARG A 45 1.70 -4.49 -1.01
C ARG A 45 2.49 -3.19 -1.14
N GLY A 46 3.61 -3.09 -0.42
CA GLY A 46 4.52 -1.96 -0.52
C GLY A 46 5.80 -2.31 -1.27
N PHE A 47 6.25 -1.40 -2.11
CA PHE A 47 7.44 -1.56 -2.94
C PHE A 47 8.44 -0.43 -2.65
N VAL A 48 9.68 -0.80 -2.36
CA VAL A 48 10.79 0.12 -2.08
C VAL A 48 11.74 0.17 -3.26
N MET A 49 12.17 1.35 -3.67
CA MET A 49 13.09 1.50 -4.81
C MET A 49 14.52 1.04 -4.43
N ALA A 50 15.29 0.51 -5.39
CA ALA A 50 16.64 0.02 -5.11
C ALA A 50 17.56 1.10 -4.52
N ASN A 51 17.45 2.32 -5.04
CA ASN A 51 18.19 3.50 -4.60
C ASN A 51 17.52 4.25 -3.43
N ALA A 52 16.50 3.65 -2.79
CA ALA A 52 15.86 4.21 -1.62
C ALA A 52 16.85 4.49 -0.48
N ASN A 53 16.44 5.41 0.40
CA ASN A 53 17.12 5.75 1.63
C ASN A 53 17.53 4.46 2.39
N PRO A 54 18.83 4.26 2.68
CA PRO A 54 19.31 3.06 3.37
C PRO A 54 18.59 2.78 4.68
N LYS A 55 18.20 3.84 5.41
CA LYS A 55 17.48 3.73 6.67
C LYS A 55 16.06 3.21 6.47
N LEU A 56 15.37 3.62 5.40
CA LEU A 56 14.06 3.07 5.04
C LEU A 56 14.15 1.56 4.77
N LYS A 57 15.16 1.13 3.99
CA LYS A 57 15.40 -0.29 3.70
C LYS A 57 15.68 -1.11 4.95
N GLN A 58 16.45 -0.56 5.89
CA GLN A 58 16.76 -1.23 7.15
C GLN A 58 15.54 -1.35 8.06
N GLU A 59 14.78 -0.27 8.24
CA GLU A 59 13.59 -0.27 9.11
C GLU A 59 12.48 -1.18 8.59
N THR A 60 12.40 -1.33 7.26
CA THR A 60 11.40 -2.18 6.60
C THR A 60 11.82 -3.65 6.58
N ALA A 61 13.11 -3.95 6.51
CA ALA A 61 13.65 -5.31 6.70
C ALA A 61 13.39 -5.87 8.11
N GLN A 62 13.16 -5.00 9.10
CA GLN A 62 12.81 -5.38 10.47
C GLN A 62 11.30 -5.53 10.71
N ALA A 63 10.47 -5.21 9.72
CA ALA A 63 9.02 -5.35 9.83
C ALA A 63 8.61 -6.83 9.90
N PRO A 64 7.46 -7.15 10.54
CA PRO A 64 6.91 -8.51 10.53
C PRO A 64 6.80 -9.08 9.11
N PHE A 65 6.85 -10.40 8.95
CA PHE A 65 6.82 -11.06 7.62
C PHE A 65 5.66 -10.57 6.74
N GLN A 66 4.48 -10.34 7.34
CA GLN A 66 3.29 -9.82 6.67
C GLN A 66 3.41 -8.37 6.15
N ASN A 67 4.45 -7.63 6.55
CA ASN A 67 4.73 -6.24 6.19
C ASN A 67 6.10 -6.08 5.49
N GLN A 68 6.70 -7.17 5.02
CA GLN A 68 7.95 -7.08 4.26
C GLN A 68 7.70 -6.33 2.95
N LEU A 69 8.52 -5.32 2.70
CA LEU A 69 8.49 -4.56 1.46
C LEU A 69 9.29 -5.28 0.38
N GLU A 70 8.77 -5.26 -0.84
CA GLU A 70 9.48 -5.79 -2.00
C GLU A 70 10.42 -4.72 -2.56
N VAL A 71 11.70 -5.03 -2.69
CA VAL A 71 12.67 -4.12 -3.32
C VAL A 71 12.57 -4.24 -4.84
N ILE A 72 12.27 -3.14 -5.51
CA ILE A 72 12.22 -3.04 -6.98
C ILE A 72 13.47 -2.31 -7.52
N GLY A 73 13.56 -2.13 -8.84
CA GLY A 73 14.66 -1.42 -9.49
C GLY A 73 14.80 0.07 -9.10
N ASN A 74 15.78 0.73 -9.69
CA ASN A 74 16.05 2.16 -9.46
C ASN A 74 14.91 3.03 -10.01
N ASN A 75 14.63 4.15 -9.33
CA ASN A 75 13.69 5.15 -9.83
C ASN A 75 14.04 5.70 -11.22
N ALA A 76 15.33 5.73 -11.58
CA ALA A 76 15.82 6.17 -12.88
C ALA A 76 15.58 5.16 -14.02
N ASP A 77 15.18 3.91 -13.70
CA ASP A 77 15.01 2.81 -14.67
C ASP A 77 13.53 2.47 -14.95
N ASP A 78 12.61 3.40 -14.68
CA ASP A 78 11.16 3.18 -14.78
C ASP A 78 10.67 1.98 -13.96
N SER A 79 11.31 1.70 -12.82
CA SER A 79 11.04 0.49 -12.03
C SER A 79 9.60 0.39 -11.56
N VAL A 80 9.00 1.53 -11.17
CA VAL A 80 7.58 1.63 -10.81
C VAL A 80 6.70 1.23 -12.00
N CYS A 81 6.95 1.77 -13.18
CA CYS A 81 6.18 1.46 -14.38
C CYS A 81 6.31 -0.02 -14.77
N ARG A 82 7.52 -0.60 -14.67
CA ARG A 82 7.74 -2.03 -14.92
C ARG A 82 6.99 -2.91 -13.92
N LYS A 83 7.02 -2.55 -12.63
CA LYS A 83 6.31 -3.28 -11.59
C LYS A 83 4.80 -3.17 -11.77
N ILE A 84 4.25 -2.01 -12.10
CA ILE A 84 2.81 -1.87 -12.41
C ILE A 84 2.43 -2.79 -13.58
N ARG A 85 3.22 -2.81 -14.66
CA ARG A 85 2.96 -3.71 -15.80
C ARG A 85 2.96 -5.18 -15.37
N GLU A 86 3.95 -5.61 -14.59
CA GLU A 86 4.03 -6.97 -14.04
C GLU A 86 2.82 -7.33 -13.17
N LEU A 87 2.43 -6.44 -12.25
CA LEU A 87 1.34 -6.68 -11.30
C LEU A 87 -0.03 -6.82 -11.95
N PHE A 88 -0.25 -6.10 -13.05
CA PHE A 88 -1.54 -6.04 -13.75
C PHE A 88 -1.52 -6.73 -15.11
N ASP A 89 -0.45 -7.48 -15.41
CA ASP A 89 -0.24 -8.17 -16.69
C ASP A 89 -0.48 -7.27 -17.92
N LEU A 90 0.09 -6.05 -17.86
CA LEU A 90 -0.06 -5.07 -18.94
C LEU A 90 1.04 -5.28 -19.97
N SER A 91 0.65 -5.76 -21.16
CA SER A 91 1.54 -5.79 -22.32
C SER A 91 1.79 -4.38 -22.86
N GLU A 92 2.99 -4.15 -23.40
CA GLU A 92 3.24 -2.97 -24.24
C GLU A 92 2.31 -3.10 -25.45
N ARG A 93 1.38 -2.15 -25.63
CA ARG A 93 0.60 -2.09 -26.87
C ARG A 93 1.60 -1.87 -28.00
N ALA A 94 1.67 -2.85 -28.91
CA ALA A 94 2.41 -2.75 -30.17
C ALA A 94 1.90 -1.60 -31.04
#